data_AF-A0A9J5XHV9-F1
#
_entry.id   AF-A0A9J5XHV9-F1
#
_cell.length_a   1.000
_cell.length_b   1.000
_cell.length_c   1.000
_cell.angle_alpha   90.00
_cell.angle_beta   90.00
_cell.angle_gamma   90.00
#
_symmetry.space_group_name_H-M   'P 1'
#
loop_
_entity.id
_entity.type
_entity.pdbx_description
1 polymer ?
#
loop_
_entity_poly.entity_id
_entity_poly.type
_entity_poly.pdbx_seq_one_letter_code
_entity_poly.pdbx_strand_id
1 'polypeptide(L)'
;MWKHLKNVYSQCNHARDYELEHTFSEYKQGDKDIQSYYSGLMAIWSKQDQSFGGNLSSAGLKEVMFERKKTLAVEFLMKLRSDFEPIKANIPNRETLLGIDVVFGELIR
;
A
#
# COMPACT_ATOMS: atom_id res chain seq x y z
N MET A 1 -5.68 14.36 -32.60
CA MET A 1 -4.48 13.74 -32.03
C MET A 1 -4.49 13.73 -30.49
N TRP A 2 -4.36 14.88 -29.81
CA TRP A 2 -4.25 14.92 -28.34
C TRP A 2 -5.47 14.38 -27.58
N LYS A 3 -6.68 14.67 -28.06
CA LYS A 3 -7.93 14.10 -27.53
C LYS A 3 -8.00 12.57 -27.64
N HIS A 4 -7.42 12.01 -28.71
CA HIS A 4 -7.39 10.57 -28.95
C HIS A 4 -6.36 9.89 -28.05
N LEU A 5 -5.14 10.45 -27.96
CA LEU A 5 -4.13 9.97 -27.02
C LEU A 5 -4.62 10.06 -25.57
N LYS A 6 -5.20 11.19 -25.17
CA LYS A 6 -5.81 11.32 -23.84
C LYS A 6 -6.84 10.23 -23.59
N ASN A 7 -7.72 9.94 -24.55
CA ASN A 7 -8.74 8.90 -24.41
C ASN A 7 -8.14 7.48 -24.31
N VAL A 8 -7.13 7.16 -25.12
CA VAL A 8 -6.42 5.86 -25.08
C VAL A 8 -5.66 5.69 -23.77
N TYR A 9 -5.02 6.74 -23.27
CA TYR A 9 -4.28 6.72 -22.00
C TYR A 9 -5.14 6.98 -20.75
N SER A 10 -6.39 7.43 -20.91
CA SER A 10 -7.35 7.65 -19.81
C SER A 10 -8.39 6.54 -19.67
N GLN A 11 -8.37 5.53 -20.54
CA GLN A 11 -9.19 4.34 -20.34
C GLN A 11 -8.75 3.65 -19.05
N CYS A 12 -9.72 3.19 -18.24
CA CYS A 12 -9.46 2.34 -17.07
C CYS A 12 -8.61 1.17 -17.53
N ASN A 13 -7.32 1.25 -17.22
CA ASN A 13 -6.35 0.26 -17.65
C ASN A 13 -6.40 -0.88 -16.65
N HIS A 14 -7.43 -1.71 -16.75
CA HIS A 14 -7.61 -2.89 -15.89
C HIS A 14 -6.36 -3.80 -15.91
N ALA A 15 -5.60 -3.82 -17.02
CA ALA A 15 -4.32 -4.50 -17.09
C ALA A 15 -3.26 -3.84 -16.19
N ARG A 16 -3.24 -2.51 -16.09
CA ARG A 16 -2.39 -1.77 -15.16
C ARG A 16 -2.79 -1.97 -13.71
N ASP A 17 -4.09 -1.97 -13.41
CA ASP A 17 -4.58 -2.25 -12.05
C ASP A 17 -4.20 -3.69 -11.64
N TYR A 18 -4.35 -4.66 -12.55
CA TYR A 18 -3.89 -6.03 -12.34
C TYR A 18 -2.38 -6.11 -12.12
N GLU A 19 -1.56 -5.42 -12.93
CA GLU A 19 -0.11 -5.40 -12.79
C GLU A 19 0.32 -4.79 -11.45
N LEU A 20 -0.32 -3.69 -11.03
CA LEU A 20 -0.05 -3.05 -9.74
C LEU A 20 -0.43 -3.98 -8.58
N GLU A 21 -1.59 -4.63 -8.64
CA GLU A 21 -2.04 -5.58 -7.62
C GLU A 21 -1.13 -6.81 -7.54
N HIS A 22 -0.72 -7.35 -8.69
CA HIS A 22 0.23 -8.45 -8.77
C HIS A 22 1.58 -8.06 -8.16
N THR A 23 2.13 -6.91 -8.60
CA THR A 23 3.38 -6.38 -8.07
C THR A 23 3.29 -6.17 -6.57
N PHE A 24 2.19 -5.60 -6.09
CA PHE A 24 1.95 -5.35 -4.67
C PHE A 24 1.88 -6.65 -3.87
N SER A 25 1.18 -7.67 -4.37
CA SER A 25 1.07 -9.00 -3.76
C SER A 25 2.44 -9.67 -3.60
N GLU A 26 3.28 -9.62 -4.64
CA GLU A 26 4.62 -10.21 -4.64
C GLU A 26 5.67 -9.39 -3.88
N TYR A 27 5.40 -8.11 -3.63
CA TYR A 27 6.37 -7.20 -3.03
C TYR A 27 6.65 -7.53 -1.55
N LYS A 28 7.80 -8.15 -1.29
CA LYS A 28 8.28 -8.53 0.05
C LYS A 28 9.58 -7.80 0.38
N GLN A 29 9.93 -7.75 1.67
CA GLN A 29 11.18 -7.13 2.14
C GLN A 29 12.41 -7.75 1.45
N GLY A 30 12.55 -9.08 1.55
CA GLY A 30 13.73 -9.79 1.06
C GLY A 30 15.01 -9.28 1.72
N ASP A 31 16.01 -8.94 0.91
CA ASP A 31 17.30 -8.42 1.38
C ASP A 31 17.33 -6.90 1.58
N LYS A 32 16.21 -6.21 1.35
CA LYS A 32 16.11 -4.75 1.52
C LYS A 32 16.10 -4.39 3.00
N ASP A 33 16.70 -3.25 3.33
CA ASP A 33 16.48 -2.61 4.61
C ASP A 33 15.02 -2.13 4.74
N ILE A 34 14.59 -1.85 5.98
CA ILE A 34 13.20 -1.51 6.30
C ILE A 34 12.77 -0.22 5.57
N GLN A 35 13.67 0.76 5.45
CA GLN A 35 13.36 2.05 4.83
C GLN A 35 13.16 1.87 3.32
N SER A 36 14.08 1.19 2.64
CA SER A 36 13.95 0.86 1.22
C SER A 36 12.70 0.01 0.93
N TYR A 37 12.40 -0.96 1.80
CA TYR A 37 11.18 -1.77 1.70
C TYR A 37 9.92 -0.89 1.83
N TYR A 38 9.84 -0.07 2.88
CA TYR A 38 8.75 0.86 3.12
C TYR A 38 8.53 1.82 1.95
N SER A 39 9.59 2.49 1.49
CA SER A 39 9.52 3.44 0.37
C SER A 39 9.02 2.79 -0.92
N GLY A 40 9.47 1.57 -1.22
CA GLY A 40 9.00 0.86 -2.41
C GLY A 40 7.54 0.41 -2.31
N LEU A 41 7.09 -0.05 -1.13
CA LEU A 41 5.68 -0.41 -0.91
C LEU A 41 4.78 0.83 -1.05
N MET A 42 5.17 1.96 -0.46
CA MET A 42 4.44 3.23 -0.56
C MET A 42 4.39 3.77 -1.99
N ALA A 43 5.45 3.54 -2.79
CA ALA A 43 5.46 3.92 -4.20
C ALA A 43 4.47 3.10 -5.05
N ILE A 44 4.29 1.81 -4.74
CA ILE A 44 3.27 0.98 -5.39
C ILE A 44 1.87 1.42 -4.95
N TRP A 45 1.68 1.59 -3.64
CA TRP A 45 0.41 2.02 -3.06
C TRP A 45 -0.05 3.37 -3.59
N SER A 46 0.84 4.36 -3.70
CA SER A 46 0.51 5.68 -4.26
C SER A 46 0.00 5.61 -5.70
N LYS A 47 0.51 4.67 -6.51
CA LYS A 47 0.02 4.45 -7.87
C LYS A 47 -1.40 3.85 -7.88
N GLN A 48 -1.69 2.92 -6.96
CA GLN A 48 -3.04 2.37 -6.79
C GLN A 48 -4.03 3.43 -6.27
N ASP A 49 -3.59 4.28 -5.35
CA ASP A 49 -4.40 5.36 -4.77
C ASP A 49 -4.79 6.41 -5.82
N GLN A 50 -3.86 6.77 -6.71
CA GLN A 50 -4.13 7.66 -7.84
C GLN A 50 -5.17 7.09 -8.81
N SER A 51 -5.15 5.77 -9.05
CA SER A 51 -6.17 5.07 -9.86
C SER A 51 -7.54 5.09 -9.17
N PHE A 52 -7.55 4.89 -7.84
CA PHE A 52 -8.77 4.80 -7.04
C PHE A 52 -9.46 6.15 -6.79
N GLY A 53 -8.69 7.21 -6.51
CA GLY A 53 -9.19 8.54 -6.22
C GLY A 53 -9.94 9.21 -7.37
N GLY A 54 -9.74 8.74 -8.60
CA GLY A 54 -10.50 9.20 -9.77
C GLY A 54 -11.93 8.64 -9.87
N ASN A 55 -12.25 7.58 -9.13
CA ASN A 55 -13.43 6.74 -9.38
C ASN A 55 -14.56 6.84 -8.32
N LEU A 56 -14.41 7.64 -7.26
CA LEU A 56 -15.32 7.62 -6.10
C LEU A 56 -15.83 9.00 -5.65
N SER A 57 -17.09 9.00 -5.19
CA SER A 57 -17.75 10.13 -4.51
C SER A 57 -17.20 10.34 -3.09
N SER A 58 -17.14 11.60 -2.64
CA SER A 58 -16.43 12.02 -1.42
C SER A 58 -17.01 11.46 -0.10
N ALA A 59 -18.28 11.06 -0.07
CA ALA A 59 -18.97 10.65 1.15
C ALA A 59 -18.50 9.28 1.70
N GLY A 60 -18.13 8.33 0.83
CA GLY A 60 -17.64 7.00 1.24
C GLY A 60 -16.11 6.86 1.20
N LEU A 61 -15.42 7.83 0.57
CA LEU A 61 -13.99 7.74 0.32
C LEU A 61 -13.17 7.72 1.62
N LYS A 62 -13.57 8.46 2.65
CA LYS A 62 -12.82 8.55 3.91
C LYS A 62 -12.76 7.21 4.66
N GLU A 63 -13.90 6.54 4.80
CA GLU A 63 -14.00 5.25 5.50
C GLU A 63 -13.27 4.16 4.73
N VAL A 64 -13.45 4.11 3.41
CA VAL A 64 -12.75 3.14 2.55
C VAL A 64 -11.23 3.35 2.59
N MET A 65 -10.76 4.60 2.52
CA MET A 65 -9.33 4.90 2.64
C MET A 65 -8.76 4.52 4.01
N PHE A 66 -9.55 4.67 5.07
CA PHE A 66 -9.14 4.28 6.41
C PHE A 66 -8.94 2.77 6.52
N GLU A 67 -9.90 1.95 6.06
CA GLU A 67 -9.78 0.49 6.05
C GLU A 67 -8.66 0.00 5.13
N ARG A 68 -8.48 0.66 3.98
CA ARG A 68 -7.38 0.38 3.05
C ARG A 68 -6.01 0.61 3.70
N LYS A 69 -5.84 1.71 4.45
CA LYS A 69 -4.59 2.00 5.16
C LYS A 69 -4.28 0.98 6.26
N LYS A 70 -5.30 0.48 6.98
CA LYS A 70 -5.12 -0.62 7.93
C LYS A 70 -4.66 -1.90 7.23
N THR A 71 -5.32 -2.24 6.12
CA THR A 71 -4.97 -3.43 5.33
C THR A 71 -3.52 -3.36 4.85
N LEU A 72 -3.11 -2.19 4.34
CA LEU A 72 -1.72 -1.93 3.96
C LEU A 72 -0.74 -2.14 5.12
N ALA A 73 -1.07 -1.67 6.33
CA ALA A 73 -0.23 -1.84 7.51
C ALA A 73 -0.07 -3.32 7.91
N VAL A 74 -1.15 -4.09 7.82
CA VAL A 74 -1.12 -5.54 8.06
C VAL A 74 -0.26 -6.25 7.01
N GLU A 75 -0.44 -5.94 5.72
CA GLU A 75 0.33 -6.56 4.65
C GLU A 75 1.81 -6.22 4.72
N PHE A 76 2.15 -4.97 5.06
CA PHE A 76 3.51 -4.55 5.31
C PHE A 76 4.18 -5.43 6.36
N LEU A 77 3.51 -5.64 7.50
CA LEU A 77 3.98 -6.52 8.59
C LEU A 77 4.09 -7.98 8.15
N MET A 78 3.09 -8.49 7.41
CA MET A 78 3.08 -9.88 6.95
C MET A 78 4.24 -10.20 6.01
N LYS A 79 4.66 -9.22 5.19
CA LYS A 79 5.70 -9.37 4.16
C LYS A 79 7.11 -8.92 4.61
N LEU A 80 7.27 -8.59 5.90
CA LEU A 80 8.59 -8.42 6.53
C LEU A 80 9.34 -9.76 6.65
N ARG A 81 10.67 -9.67 6.76
CA ARG A 81 11.56 -10.81 7.03
C ARG A 81 11.32 -11.40 8.41
N SER A 82 11.63 -12.68 8.57
CA SER A 82 11.49 -13.44 9.82
C SER A 82 12.26 -12.84 11.01
N ASP A 83 13.31 -12.05 10.77
CA ASP A 83 14.08 -11.43 11.84
C ASP A 83 13.26 -10.39 12.63
N PHE A 84 12.15 -9.92 12.05
CA PHE A 84 11.23 -8.97 12.65
C PHE A 84 10.04 -9.65 13.34
N GLU A 85 9.95 -10.98 13.38
CA GLU A 85 8.87 -11.71 14.09
C GLU A 85 8.57 -11.23 15.51
N PRO A 86 9.56 -10.97 16.40
CA PRO A 86 9.25 -10.48 17.75
C PRO A 86 8.55 -9.12 17.75
N ILE A 87 8.82 -8.28 16.74
CA ILE A 87 8.15 -6.98 16.58
C ILE A 87 6.78 -7.18 15.93
N LYS A 88 6.68 -8.04 14.91
CA LYS A 88 5.43 -8.42 14.25
C LYS A 88 4.39 -9.00 15.21
N ALA A 89 4.79 -9.78 16.21
CA ALA A 89 3.87 -10.37 17.18
C ALA A 89 3.35 -9.35 18.22
N ASN A 90 4.12 -8.28 18.47
CA ASN A 90 3.80 -7.29 19.49
C ASN A 90 2.93 -6.14 18.98
N ILE A 91 2.99 -5.83 17.68
CA ILE A 91 2.25 -4.71 17.08
C ILE A 91 0.73 -4.96 17.02
N PRO A 92 0.23 -6.13 16.56
CA PRO A 92 -1.21 -6.39 16.44
C PRO A 92 -1.95 -6.45 17.78
N ASN A 93 -1.24 -6.78 18.87
CA ASN A 93 -1.82 -6.90 20.21
C ASN A 93 -2.02 -5.54 20.90
N ARG A 94 -1.55 -4.44 20.30
CA ARG A 94 -1.81 -3.08 20.77
C ARG A 94 -3.08 -2.61 20.07
N GLU A 95 -4.14 -2.30 20.81
CA GLU A 95 -5.45 -1.81 20.32
C GLU A 95 -5.41 -0.53 19.46
N THR A 96 -4.22 -0.06 19.06
CA THR A 96 -4.06 1.16 18.28
C THR A 96 -4.22 0.85 16.80
N LEU A 97 -5.20 1.53 16.20
CA LEU A 97 -5.47 1.58 14.76
C LEU A 97 -4.16 1.80 13.99
N LEU A 98 -3.66 0.72 13.38
CA LEU A 98 -2.35 0.66 12.76
C LEU A 98 -2.33 1.45 11.45
N GLY A 99 -1.99 2.73 11.55
CA GLY A 99 -1.50 3.48 10.40
C GLY A 99 -0.12 2.96 10.01
N ILE A 100 0.13 2.81 8.71
CA ILE A 100 1.43 2.33 8.19
C ILE A 100 2.61 3.15 8.72
N ASP A 101 2.45 4.47 8.90
CA ASP A 101 3.49 5.36 9.42
C ASP A 101 3.85 5.05 10.89
N VAL A 102 2.85 4.67 11.70
CA VAL A 102 3.06 4.29 13.11
C VAL A 102 3.85 2.99 13.18
N VAL A 103 3.44 2.00 12.38
CA VAL A 103 4.12 0.70 12.27
C VAL A 103 5.56 0.87 11.81
N PHE A 104 5.78 1.71 10.79
CA PHE A 104 7.13 2.02 10.31
C PHE A 104 7.97 2.68 11.40
N GLY A 105 7.42 3.65 12.14
CA GLY A 105 8.09 4.33 13.25
C GLY A 105 8.53 3.40 14.37
N GLU A 106 7.76 2.35 14.68
CA GLU A 106 8.16 1.35 15.68
C GLU A 106 9.29 0.44 15.21
N LEU A 107 9.43 0.20 13.91
CA LEU A 107 10.46 -0.68 13.34
C LEU A 107 11.83 -0.02 13.18
N ILE A 108 11.87 1.30 13.06
CA ILE A 108 13.11 2.08 12.87
C ILE A 108 13.68 2.65 14.18
N ARG A 109 13.03 2.37 15.31
CA ARG A 109 13.40 2.86 16.65
C ARG A 109 14.43 1.96 17.32
#